data_AF-A0A5S5BVS7-F1
#
_entry.id   AF-A0A5S5BVS7-F1
#
_cell.length_a   1.000
_cell.length_b   1.000
_cell.length_c   1.000
_cell.angle_alpha   90.00
_cell.angle_beta   90.00
_cell.angle_gamma   90.00
#
_symmetry.space_group_name_H-M   'P 1'
#
loop_
_entity.id
_entity.type
_entity.pdbx_description
1 polymer ?
#
loop_
_entity_poly.entity_id
_entity_poly.type
_entity_poly.pdbx_seq_one_letter_code
_entity_poly.pdbx_strand_id
1 'polypeptide(L)' 'MLLPVESKQIAFCSYDEDKAELQLYFHTGEVVAYHSVLKSDYLSVVESTNRLDALMRLTQKGHVPFGTEAYLPTVGEMT' A
#
# COMPACT_ATOMS: atom_id res chain seq x y z
N MET A 1 1.53 -4.93 -11.48
CA MET A 1 0.87 -4.04 -12.49
C MET A 1 0.56 -2.71 -11.84
N LEU A 2 0.74 -1.59 -12.55
CA LEU A 2 0.44 -0.24 -12.04
C LEU A 2 -1.02 0.14 -12.34
N LEU A 3 -1.80 0.40 -11.30
CA LEU A 3 -3.19 0.82 -11.38
C LEU A 3 -3.30 2.29 -10.95
N PRO A 4 -3.74 3.20 -11.84
CA PRO A 4 -3.97 4.58 -11.44
C PRO A 4 -5.15 4.66 -10.46
N VAL A 5 -4.98 5.45 -9.41
CA VAL A 5 -6.03 5.70 -8.43
C VAL A 5 -6.48 7.14 -8.63
N GLU A 6 -7.76 7.35 -8.98
CA GLU A 6 -8.34 8.70 -9.09
C GLU A 6 -8.54 9.29 -7.69
N SER A 7 -7.43 9.63 -7.02
CA SER A 7 -7.39 10.21 -5.69
C SER A 7 -6.58 11.50 -5.70
N LYS A 8 -6.86 12.38 -4.73
CA LYS A 8 -6.12 13.64 -4.57
C LYS A 8 -4.72 13.46 -3.98
N GLN A 9 -4.47 12.33 -3.32
CA GLN A 9 -3.23 12.07 -2.59
C GLN A 9 -2.44 10.90 -3.19
N ILE A 10 -3.13 9.87 -3.69
CA ILE A 10 -2.51 8.68 -4.29
C ILE A 10 -2.51 8.84 -5.81
N ALA A 11 -1.34 8.74 -6.43
CA ALA A 11 -1.18 8.81 -7.87
C ALA A 11 -1.52 7.45 -8.51
N PHE A 12 -0.90 6.38 -8.01
CA PHE A 12 -1.10 5.03 -8.51
C PHE A 12 -0.74 4.00 -7.44
N CYS A 13 -1.25 2.79 -7.58
CA CYS A 13 -0.84 1.64 -6.79
C CYS A 13 -0.20 0.57 -7.67
N SER A 14 0.71 -0.21 -7.10
CA SER A 14 1.32 -1.38 -7.72
C SER A 14 1.08 -2.57 -6.82
N TYR A 15 0.60 -3.67 -7.36
CA TYR A 15 0.54 -4.93 -6.63
C TYR A 15 1.60 -5.90 -7.14
N ASP A 16 2.35 -6.48 -6.20
CA ASP A 16 3.33 -7.53 -6.40
C ASP A 16 2.73 -8.85 -5.89
N GLU A 17 2.45 -9.76 -6.82
CA GLU A 17 1.82 -11.04 -6.50
C GLU A 17 2.79 -12.07 -5.92
N ASP A 18 4.08 -11.92 -6.19
CA ASP A 18 5.14 -12.83 -5.72
C ASP A 18 5.37 -12.60 -4.22
N LYS A 19 5.30 -11.34 -3.80
CA LYS A 19 5.48 -10.91 -2.41
C LYS A 19 4.18 -10.72 -1.62
N ALA A 20 3.02 -10.86 -2.29
CA ALA A 20 1.72 -10.50 -1.74
C ALA A 20 1.75 -9.09 -1.08
N GLU A 21 2.29 -8.13 -1.84
CA GLU A 21 2.57 -6.77 -1.38
C GLU A 21 1.88 -5.73 -2.27
N LEU A 22 1.25 -4.74 -1.64
CA LEU A 22 0.62 -3.62 -2.30
C LEU A 22 1.39 -2.33 -2.02
N GLN A 23 1.86 -1.68 -3.06
CA GLN A 23 2.61 -0.43 -2.99
C GLN A 23 1.73 0.73 -3.44
N LEU A 24 1.59 1.77 -2.62
CA LEU A 24 0.89 3.00 -2.94
C LEU A 24 1.90 4.10 -3.21
N TYR A 25 1.78 4.76 -4.35
CA TYR A 25 2.62 5.88 -4.75
C TYR A 25 1.81 7.16 -4.63
N PHE A 26 2.27 8.06 -3.77
CA PHE A 26 1.59 9.33 -3.49
C PHE A 26 2.14 10.45 -4.37
N HIS A 27 1.31 11.46 -4.61
CA HIS A 27 1.72 12.66 -5.35
C HIS A 27 2.82 13.46 -4.64
N THR A 28 3.02 13.25 -3.35
CA THR A 28 4.12 13.83 -2.56
C THR A 28 5.47 13.18 -2.85
N GLY A 29 5.50 12.06 -3.60
CA GLY A 29 6.69 11.23 -3.79
C GLY A 29 6.88 10.16 -2.70
N GLU A 30 5.98 10.11 -1.72
CA GLU A 30 5.97 9.05 -0.70
C GLU A 30 5.49 7.72 -1.30
N VAL A 31 6.09 6.61 -0.85
CA VAL A 31 5.69 5.26 -1.26
C VAL A 31 5.44 4.44 0.00
N VAL A 32 4.27 3.80 0.07
CA VAL A 32 3.89 2.96 1.20
C VAL A 32 3.61 1.55 0.72
N ALA A 33 4.30 0.57 1.31
CA ALA A 33 4.10 -0.85 1.01
C ALA A 33 3.30 -1.52 2.12
N TYR A 34 2.27 -2.27 1.73
CA TYR A 34 1.45 -3.11 2.60
C TYR A 34 1.74 -4.56 2.27
N HIS A 35 2.32 -5.27 3.23
CA HIS A 35 2.55 -6.71 3.12
C HIS A 35 1.30 -7.50 3.51
N SER A 36 1.25 -8.76 3.11
CA SER A 36 0.13 -9.68 3.42
C SER A 36 -1.20 -9.29 2.75
N VAL A 37 -1.13 -8.58 1.61
CA VAL A 37 -2.30 -8.26 0.80
C VAL A 37 -2.53 -9.40 -0.18
N LEU A 38 -3.69 -10.05 -0.08
CA LEU A 38 -4.03 -11.11 -1.01
C LEU A 38 -4.42 -10.53 -2.38
N LYS A 39 -4.12 -11.31 -3.43
CA LYS A 39 -4.50 -10.97 -4.82
C LYS A 39 -6.01 -10.77 -4.95
N SER A 40 -6.81 -11.52 -4.20
CA SER A 40 -8.27 -11.43 -4.16
C SER A 40 -8.75 -10.07 -3.63
N ASP A 41 -8.12 -9.58 -2.56
CA ASP A 41 -8.42 -8.25 -2.00
C ASP A 41 -8.01 -7.14 -2.98
N TYR A 42 -6.83 -7.28 -3.62
CA TYR A 42 -6.41 -6.35 -4.67
C TYR A 42 -7.33 -6.36 -5.89
N LEU A 43 -7.81 -7.52 -6.34
CA LEU A 43 -8.80 -7.63 -7.42
C LEU A 43 -10.08 -6.89 -7.06
N SER A 44 -10.56 -7.03 -5.82
CA SER A 44 -11.73 -6.29 -5.34
C SER A 44 -11.53 -4.77 -5.38
N VAL A 45 -10.29 -4.29 -5.23
CA VAL A 45 -9.93 -2.88 -5.42
C VAL A 45 -9.99 -2.49 -6.90
N VAL A 46 -9.41 -3.30 -7.78
CA VAL A 46 -9.36 -3.04 -9.23
C VAL A 46 -10.77 -2.98 -9.84
N GLU A 47 -11.63 -3.91 -9.43
CA GLU A 47 -13.03 -4.03 -9.86
C GLU A 47 -13.95 -2.98 -9.22
N SER A 48 -13.54 -2.36 -8.11
CA SER A 48 -14.32 -1.31 -7.48
C SER A 48 -14.31 -0.02 -8.28
N THR A 49 -15.50 0.56 -8.43
CA THR A 49 -15.70 1.91 -9.00
C THR A 49 -15.00 2.98 -8.15
N ASN A 50 -14.91 2.78 -6.84
CA ASN A 50 -14.21 3.68 -5.91
C ASN A 50 -12.95 2.99 -5.34
N ARG A 51 -11.88 3.01 -6.14
CA ARG A 51 -10.59 2.36 -5.79
C ARG A 51 -10.01 2.89 -4.49
N LEU A 52 -10.19 4.18 -4.20
CA LEU A 52 -9.72 4.80 -2.97
C LEU A 52 -10.41 4.17 -1.75
N ASP A 53 -11.74 4.08 -1.77
CA ASP A 53 -12.50 3.49 -0.65
C ASP A 53 -12.11 2.02 -0.44
N ALA A 54 -12.02 1.24 -1.52
CA ALA A 54 -11.61 -0.15 -1.46
C ALA A 54 -10.18 -0.31 -0.91
N LEU A 55 -9.23 0.54 -1.34
CA LEU A 55 -7.87 0.59 -0.80
C LEU A 55 -7.89 0.93 0.69
N MET A 56 -8.64 1.95 1.11
CA MET A 56 -8.74 2.34 2.51
C MET A 56 -9.30 1.20 3.37
N ARG A 57 -10.31 0.47 2.89
CA ARG A 57 -10.86 -0.70 3.59
C ARG A 57 -9.85 -1.84 3.70
N LEU A 58 -9.02 -2.02 2.67
CA LEU A 58 -7.96 -3.03 2.63
C LEU A 58 -6.83 -2.68 3.60
N THR A 59 -6.40 -1.42 3.64
CA THR A 59 -5.38 -0.95 4.58
C THR A 59 -5.90 -0.91 6.03
N GLN A 60 -7.18 -0.60 6.25
CA GLN A 60 -7.81 -0.62 7.58
C GLN A 60 -7.99 -2.02 8.17
N LYS A 61 -8.16 -3.06 7.34
CA LYS A 61 -8.41 -4.44 7.80
C LYS A 61 -7.17 -5.18 8.28
N GLY A 62 -5.97 -4.71 7.93
CA GLY A 62 -4.80 -5.57 7.95
C GLY A 62 -3.57 -5.03 8.69
N HIS A 63 -3.22 -3.76 8.59
CA HIS A 63 -1.89 -3.34 9.05
C HIS A 63 -1.86 -1.86 9.40
N VAL A 64 -1.17 -1.59 10.50
CA VAL A 64 -0.79 -0.33 11.15
C VAL A 64 -1.17 0.99 10.41
N PRO A 65 -1.74 1.95 11.15
CA PRO A 65 -2.24 3.19 10.61
C PRO A 65 -1.17 3.96 9.86
N PHE A 66 -1.62 4.61 8.79
CA PHE A 66 -1.19 5.90 8.28
C PHE A 66 -0.34 6.66 9.33
N GLY A 67 1.00 6.55 9.24
CA GLY A 67 1.94 7.38 10.00
C GLY A 67 2.65 6.80 11.22
N THR A 68 3.04 5.51 11.27
CA THR A 68 3.99 5.08 12.33
C THR A 68 5.01 4.04 11.84
N GLU A 69 6.21 4.57 11.52
CA GLU A 69 7.54 3.94 11.62
C GLU A 69 7.81 2.61 10.87
N ALA A 70 8.71 2.62 9.88
CA ALA A 70 9.89 1.72 9.85
C ALA A 70 10.68 1.79 8.52
N TYR A 71 11.63 2.74 8.44
CA TYR A 71 12.99 2.38 8.02
C TYR A 71 14.00 3.36 8.65
N LEU A 72 14.16 3.25 9.97
CA LEU A 72 15.47 3.51 10.55
C LEU A 72 16.18 2.15 10.58
N PRO A 73 17.30 1.95 9.87
CA PRO A 73 18.10 0.76 10.11
C PRO A 73 18.48 0.77 11.59
N THR A 74 18.09 -0.27 12.31
CA THR A 74 18.63 -0.52 13.64
C THR A 74 20.12 -0.74 13.43
N VAL A 75 20.93 0.30 13.61
CA VAL A 75 22.38 0.18 13.71
C VAL A 75 22.65 -0.65 14.97
N GLY A 76 22.67 -1.97 14.78
CA GLY A 76 23.33 -2.88 15.69
C GLY A 76 24.83 -2.71 15.52
N GLU A 77 25.45 -2.00 16.46
CA GLU A 77 26.83 -2.23 16.89
C GLU A 77 26.91 -1.53 18.27
N MET A 78 26.69 -2.20 19.40
CA MET A 78 27.55 -3.24 20.01
C MET A 78 29.04 -2.90 19.89
N THR A 79 29.56 -1.99 20.70
CA THR A 79 30.79 -2.16 21.52
C THR A 79 30.95 -0.96 22.45
#